data_AF-A0A6H2A4C6-F1
#
_entry.id   AF-A0A6H2A4C6-F1
#
_cell.length_a   1.000
_cell.length_b   1.000
_cell.length_c   1.000
_cell.angle_alpha   90.00
_cell.angle_beta   90.00
_cell.angle_gamma   90.00
#
_symmetry.space_group_name_H-M   'P 1'
#
loop_
_entity.id
_entity.type
_entity.pdbx_description
1 polymer ?
#
loop_
_entity_poly.entity_id
_entity_poly.type
_entity_poly.pdbx_seq_one_letter_code
_entity_poly.pdbx_strand_id
1 'polypeptide(L)' 'MEIGEKYKLFYNEGNPNNKIIYIRAMVDKDWVVYKERIGNSMSKTWQYHIEHTTYFDLLKKKGVIEKNE' A
#
# COMPACT_ATOMS: atom_id res chain seq x y z
N MET A 1 4.99 2.95 -10.16
CA MET A 1 4.07 3.25 -9.06
C MET A 1 3.82 4.73 -9.12
N GLU A 2 2.56 5.12 -9.18
CA GLU A 2 2.14 6.47 -9.53
C GLU A 2 1.08 6.97 -8.55
N ILE A 3 1.00 8.30 -8.45
CA ILE A 3 0.02 8.97 -7.58
C ILE A 3 -1.38 8.64 -8.07
N GLY A 4 -2.27 8.26 -7.14
CA GLY A 4 -3.65 7.88 -7.44
C GLY A 4 -3.86 6.38 -7.67
N GLU A 5 -2.78 5.61 -7.85
CA GLU A 5 -2.90 4.17 -8.01
C GLU A 5 -3.31 3.45 -6.72
N LYS A 6 -4.00 2.33 -6.91
CA LYS A 6 -4.43 1.41 -5.87
C LYS A 6 -3.63 0.12 -5.98
N TYR A 7 -3.13 -0.36 -4.86
CA TYR A 7 -2.37 -1.61 -4.79
C TYR A 7 -2.97 -2.54 -3.75
N LYS A 8 -2.88 -3.85 -4.02
CA LYS A 8 -3.22 -4.90 -3.06
C LYS A 8 -1.92 -5.50 -2.55
N LEU A 9 -1.70 -5.46 -1.24
CA LEU A 9 -0.68 -6.23 -0.56
C LEU A 9 -1.30 -7.54 -0.10
N PHE A 10 -0.71 -8.66 -0.55
CA PHE A 10 -1.17 -10.00 -0.25
C PHE A 10 0.03 -10.90 0.03
N TYR A 11 0.13 -11.41 1.25
CA TYR A 11 1.18 -12.35 1.66
C TYR A 11 0.69 -13.80 1.54
N ASN A 12 -0.47 -14.08 2.12
CA ASN A 12 -1.17 -15.37 2.10
C ASN A 12 -2.56 -15.21 2.72
N GLU A 13 -3.43 -16.22 2.56
CA GLU A 13 -4.78 -16.21 3.12
C GLU A 13 -4.78 -16.05 4.64
N GLY A 14 -5.70 -15.22 5.17
CA GLY A 14 -5.83 -14.96 6.61
C GLY A 14 -4.73 -14.09 7.22
N ASN A 15 -3.73 -13.63 6.45
CA ASN A 15 -2.68 -12.78 6.99
C ASN A 15 -3.23 -11.40 7.36
N PRO A 16 -3.10 -10.96 8.63
CA PRO A 16 -3.61 -9.66 9.08
C PRO A 16 -2.91 -8.47 8.42
N ASN A 17 -1.75 -8.69 7.81
CA ASN A 17 -1.02 -7.65 7.07
C ASN A 17 -1.49 -7.50 5.61
N ASN A 18 -2.44 -8.33 5.15
CA ASN A 18 -3.06 -8.14 3.84
C ASN A 18 -3.86 -6.84 3.84
N LYS A 19 -3.69 -6.02 2.82
CA LYS A 19 -4.30 -4.69 2.78
C LYS A 19 -4.42 -4.12 1.39
N ILE A 20 -5.31 -3.15 1.26
CA ILE A 20 -5.41 -2.30 0.06
C ILE A 20 -4.84 -0.95 0.43
N ILE A 21 -3.88 -0.49 -0.36
CA ILE A 21 -3.25 0.80 -0.20
C ILE A 21 -3.55 1.70 -1.40
N TYR A 22 -3.53 3.01 -1.15
CA TYR A 22 -3.71 4.03 -2.17
C TYR A 22 -2.53 4.98 -2.13
N ILE A 23 -1.84 5.16 -3.24
CA ILE A 23 -0.70 6.06 -3.34
C ILE A 23 -1.21 7.50 -3.43
N ARG A 24 -0.68 8.39 -2.59
CA ARG A 24 -1.16 9.76 -2.44
C ARG A 24 -0.14 10.82 -2.82
N ALA A 25 1.14 10.56 -2.60
CA ALA A 25 2.21 11.45 -3.04
C ALA A 25 3.53 10.69 -3.21
N MET A 26 4.43 11.28 -3.99
CA MET A 26 5.84 10.92 -4.07
C MET A 26 6.65 12.12 -3.61
N VAL A 27 7.58 11.93 -2.68
CA VAL A 27 8.45 13.00 -2.15
C VAL A 27 9.88 12.71 -2.56
N ASP A 28 10.50 13.65 -3.27
CA ASP A 28 11.88 13.60 -3.77
C ASP A 28 12.25 12.30 -4.50
N LYS A 29 11.25 11.60 -5.06
CA LYS A 29 11.34 10.29 -5.73
C LYS A 29 11.70 9.10 -4.83
N ASP A 30 12.22 9.34 -3.63
CA ASP A 30 12.67 8.28 -2.72
C ASP A 30 11.60 7.85 -1.72
N TRP A 31 10.56 8.66 -1.53
CA TRP A 31 9.51 8.40 -0.55
C TRP A 31 8.13 8.35 -1.18
N VAL A 32 7.32 7.43 -0.69
CA VAL A 32 5.94 7.22 -1.09
C VAL A 32 5.05 7.49 0.12
N VAL A 33 4.10 8.39 -0.06
CA VAL A 33 3.00 8.57 0.88
C VAL A 33 1.82 7.73 0.40
N TYR A 34 1.33 6.82 1.23
CA TYR A 34 0.14 6.03 0.94
C TYR A 34 -0.82 6.03 2.11
N LYS A 35 -2.06 5.63 1.85
CA LYS A 35 -3.04 5.37 2.91
C LYS A 35 -3.64 3.99 2.80
N GLU A 36 -3.94 3.40 3.96
CA GLU A 36 -4.65 2.14 4.10
C GLU A 36 -5.90 2.32 4.95
N ARG A 37 -6.90 1.47 4.73
CA ARG A 37 -8.09 1.46 5.55
C ARG A 37 -7.81 0.64 6.81
N ILE A 38 -8.07 1.23 7.97
CA ILE A 38 -7.95 0.54 9.25
C ILE A 38 -9.33 0.32 9.87
N GLY A 39 -9.51 -0.84 10.50
CA GLY A 39 -10.74 -1.24 11.18
C GLY A 39 -11.71 -2.06 10.31
N ASN A 40 -12.92 -2.27 10.83
CA ASN A 40 -13.93 -3.13 10.23
C ASN A 40 -14.65 -2.47 9.03
N SER A 41 -15.54 -3.23 8.39
CA SER A 41 -16.34 -2.81 7.24
C SER A 41 -17.20 -1.56 7.49
N MET A 42 -17.52 -1.24 8.75
CA MET A 42 -18.28 -0.05 9.13
C MET A 42 -17.40 1.18 9.40
N SER A 43 -16.16 0.99 9.86
CA SER A 43 -15.22 2.10 10.08
C SER A 43 -14.60 2.55 8.76
N LYS A 44 -14.72 3.85 8.43
CA LYS A 44 -14.08 4.48 7.27
C LYS A 44 -12.82 5.25 7.69
N THR A 45 -12.04 4.67 8.60
CA THR A 45 -10.82 5.30 9.07
C THR A 45 -9.67 4.99 8.13
N TRP A 46 -8.95 6.02 7.73
CA TRP A 46 -7.76 5.91 6.88
C TRP A 46 -6.52 6.21 7.72
N GLN A 47 -5.53 5.34 7.66
CA GLN A 47 -4.22 5.58 8.22
C GLN A 47 -3.25 5.94 7.09
N TYR A 48 -2.47 6.99 7.31
CA TYR A 48 -1.46 7.45 6.35
C TYR A 48 -0.08 6.97 6.79
N HIS A 49 0.73 6.62 5.81
CA HIS A 49 2.08 6.10 5.98
C HIS A 49 3.02 6.77 4.99
N ILE A 50 4.29 6.88 5.39
CA ILE A 50 5.38 7.35 4.54
C ILE A 50 6.44 6.26 4.57
N GLU A 51 6.80 5.74 3.41
CA GLU A 51 7.76 4.65 3.26
C GLU A 51 8.72 4.93 2.11
N HIS A 52 9.93 4.36 2.18
CA HIS A 52 10.90 4.47 1.09
C HIS A 52 10.42 3.69 -0.14
N THR A 53 10.71 4.15 -1.35
CA THR A 53 10.36 3.45 -2.60
C THR A 53 10.87 2.01 -2.62
N THR A 54 12.07 1.79 -2.07
CA THR A 54 12.70 0.47 -1.93
C THR A 54 11.83 -0.53 -1.16
N TYR A 55 11.01 -0.09 -0.19
CA TYR A 55 10.05 -0.96 0.49
C TYR A 55 9.13 -1.64 -0.53
N PHE A 56 8.56 -0.87 -1.44
CA PHE A 56 7.65 -1.37 -2.46
C PHE A 56 8.36 -2.15 -3.55
N ASP A 57 9.58 -1.76 -3.92
CA ASP A 57 10.38 -2.53 -4.88
C ASP A 57 10.65 -3.94 -4.37
N LEU A 58 10.95 -4.08 -3.07
CA LEU A 58 11.11 -5.37 -2.41
C LEU A 58 9.81 -6.17 -2.38
N LEU A 59 8.67 -5.53 -2.07
CA LEU A 59 7.36 -6.19 -2.11
C LEU A 59 7.02 -6.68 -3.52
N LYS A 60 7.32 -5.88 -4.54
CA LYS A 60 7.04 -6.19 -5.95
C LYS A 60 7.92 -7.33 -6.43
N LYS A 61 9.21 -7.31 -6.06
CA LYS A 61 10.15 -8.41 -6.31
C LYS A 61 9.72 -9.72 -5.63
N LYS A 62 9.08 -9.65 -4.46
CA LYS A 62 8.54 -10.81 -3.75
C LYS A 62 7.17 -11.27 -4.27
N GLY A 63 6.55 -10.55 -5.21
CA GLY A 63 5.21 -10.88 -5.71
C GLY A 63 4.09 -10.70 -4.69
N VAL A 64 4.31 -9.90 -3.64
CA VAL A 64 3.32 -9.69 -2.57
C VAL A 64 2.54 -8.38 -2.75
N ILE A 65 2.88 -7.58 -3.76
CA ILE A 65 2.14 -6.35 -4.10
C ILE A 65 1.78 -6.35 -5.58
N GLU A 66 0.52 -6.10 -5.86
CA GLU A 66 -0.03 -6.07 -7.21
C GLU A 66 -0.88 -4.82 -7.41
N LYS A 67 -0.85 -4.26 -8.62
CA LYS A 67 -1.72 -3.15 -8.99
C LYS A 67 -3.16 -3.66 -9.06
N ASN A 68 -4.07 -2.96 -8.40
CA ASN A 68 -5.48 -3.33 -8.34
C ASN A 68 -6.26 -2.33 -9.19
N GLU A 69 -6.83 -2.79 -10.31
CA GLU A 69 -7.61 -1.99 -11.27
C GLU A 69 -8.88 -1.39 -10.64
#